data_AF-A0A2V5WH06-F1
#
_entry.id   AF-A0A2V5WH06-F1
#
_cell.length_a   1.000
_cell.length_b   1.000
_cell.length_c   1.000
_cell.angle_alpha   90.00
_cell.angle_beta   90.00
_cell.angle_gamma   90.00
#
_symmetry.space_group_name_H-M   'P 1'
#
loop_
_entity.id
_entity.type
_entity.pdbx_description
1 polymer ?
#
loop_
_entity_poly.entity_id
_entity_poly.type
_entity_poly.pdbx_seq_one_letter_code
_entity_poly.pdbx_strand_id
1 'polypeptide(L)'
;MPELVNICVIDVSFISLTLILPNAFDLLTSTGVILALIKPQFELQRSKVGKGGIVRDQHLHLEAQDKIVAFVTRLGHVVTGIVPSAIKGADGNQEFFACMRKRLA
;
A
#
# COMPACT_ATOMS: atom_id res chain seq x y z
N MET A 1 13.14 -15.01 17.87
CA MET A 1 12.04 -14.66 16.94
C MET A 1 11.72 -13.19 17.21
N PRO A 2 11.63 -12.30 16.20
CA PRO A 2 11.28 -10.91 16.45
C PRO A 2 9.92 -10.83 17.16
N GLU A 3 9.80 -9.88 18.08
CA GLU A 3 8.56 -9.61 18.80
C GLU A 3 7.49 -9.12 17.81
N LEU A 4 6.24 -9.58 18.00
CA LEU A 4 5.13 -9.15 17.17
C LEU A 4 4.75 -7.71 17.51
N VAL A 5 4.36 -6.92 16.50
CA VAL A 5 4.00 -5.51 16.67
C VAL A 5 2.50 -5.27 16.57
N ASN A 6 2.01 -4.25 17.28
CA ASN A 6 0.61 -3.80 17.17
C ASN A 6 0.39 -2.86 15.99
N ILE A 7 1.41 -2.09 15.60
CA ILE A 7 1.34 -1.14 14.49
C ILE A 7 2.59 -1.30 13.62
N CYS A 8 2.37 -1.44 12.32
CA CYS A 8 3.43 -1.38 11.30
C CYS A 8 3.09 -0.25 10.33
N VAL A 9 4.00 0.71 10.17
CA VAL A 9 3.84 1.82 9.22
C VAL A 9 4.81 1.60 8.06
N ILE A 10 4.33 1.71 6.83
CA ILE A 10 5.12 1.42 5.62
C ILE A 10 5.10 2.65 4.71
N ASP A 11 6.25 3.29 4.58
CA ASP A 11 6.54 4.31 3.59
C ASP A 11 7.84 3.92 2.86
N VAL A 12 7.70 3.33 1.68
CA VAL A 12 8.81 2.84 0.86
C VAL A 12 8.72 3.41 -0.54
N SER A 13 9.87 3.51 -1.21
CA SER A 13 9.98 4.02 -2.58
C SER A 13 10.68 3.00 -3.46
N PHE A 14 10.41 3.06 -4.79
CA PHE A 14 11.01 2.20 -5.81
C PHE A 14 10.69 0.70 -5.68
N ILE A 15 9.76 0.34 -4.82
CA ILE A 15 9.31 -1.03 -4.60
C ILE A 15 7.80 -1.07 -4.46
N SER A 16 7.19 -2.15 -4.95
CA SER A 16 5.75 -2.39 -4.76
C SER A 16 5.50 -2.95 -3.36
N LEU A 17 4.42 -2.50 -2.71
CA LEU A 17 3.95 -3.03 -1.44
C LEU A 17 3.70 -4.54 -1.49
N THR A 18 3.43 -5.12 -2.67
CA THR A 18 3.23 -6.58 -2.79
C THR A 18 4.45 -7.40 -2.39
N LEU A 19 5.65 -6.81 -2.41
CA LEU A 19 6.88 -7.48 -1.97
C LEU A 19 7.15 -7.31 -0.46
N ILE A 20 6.51 -6.32 0.18
CA ILE A 20 6.73 -5.99 1.60
C ILE A 20 5.65 -6.61 2.48
N LEU A 21 4.39 -6.53 2.03
CA LEU A 21 3.21 -6.87 2.81
C LEU A 21 3.21 -8.30 3.38
N PRO A 22 3.64 -9.37 2.67
CA PRO A 22 3.65 -10.72 3.25
C PRO A 22 4.43 -10.79 4.57
N ASN A 23 5.68 -10.31 4.56
CA ASN A 23 6.55 -10.30 5.73
C ASN A 23 6.04 -9.33 6.81
N ALA A 24 5.43 -8.20 6.42
CA ALA A 24 4.85 -7.26 7.36
C ALA A 24 3.66 -7.88 8.13
N PHE A 25 2.84 -8.69 7.47
CA PHE A 25 1.75 -9.42 8.13
C PHE A 25 2.29 -10.50 9.08
N ASP A 26 3.39 -11.20 8.75
CA ASP A 26 3.99 -12.19 9.65
C ASP A 26 4.45 -11.58 10.99
N LEU A 27 4.90 -10.32 10.96
CA LEU A 27 5.34 -9.58 12.14
C LEU A 27 4.20 -8.90 12.92
N LEU A 28 2.97 -8.94 12.41
CA LEU A 28 1.83 -8.27 13.02
C LEU A 28 1.11 -9.16 14.04
N THR A 29 0.77 -8.62 15.20
CA THR A 29 -0.18 -9.25 16.14
C THR A 29 -1.54 -9.52 15.49
N SER A 30 -2.34 -10.43 16.05
CA SER A 30 -3.68 -10.77 15.53
C SER A 30 -4.65 -9.58 15.49
N THR A 31 -4.49 -8.63 16.41
CA THR A 31 -5.29 -7.40 16.50
C THR A 31 -4.60 -6.17 15.92
N GLY A 32 -3.36 -6.33 15.43
CA GLY A 32 -2.54 -5.25 14.93
C GLY A 32 -3.02 -4.65 13.60
N VAL A 33 -2.41 -3.53 13.24
CA VAL A 33 -2.73 -2.76 12.04
C VAL A 33 -1.47 -2.49 11.23
N ILE A 34 -1.59 -2.61 9.91
CA ILE A 34 -0.64 -2.03 8.96
C ILE A 34 -1.24 -0.74 8.40
N LEU A 35 -0.48 0.35 8.46
CA LEU A 35 -0.77 1.59 7.76
C LEU A 35 0.29 1.79 6.67
N ALA A 36 -0.06 1.51 5.42
CA ALA A 36 0.87 1.56 4.30
C ALA A 36 0.52 2.69 3.33
N LEU A 37 1.54 3.34 2.78
CA LEU A 37 1.38 4.37 1.76
C LEU A 37 1.46 3.73 0.37
N ILE A 38 0.33 3.70 -0.34
CA ILE A 38 0.23 3.31 -1.74
C ILE A 38 0.74 4.48 -2.59
N LYS A 39 1.82 4.22 -3.33
CA LYS A 39 2.43 5.18 -4.27
C LYS A 39 2.22 4.69 -5.70
N PRO A 40 1.22 5.20 -6.44
CA PRO A 40 0.84 4.67 -7.75
C PRO A 40 2.02 4.48 -8.73
N GLN A 41 3.00 5.40 -8.70
CA GLN A 41 4.19 5.37 -9.54
C GLN A 41 5.12 4.16 -9.30
N PHE A 42 5.01 3.49 -8.15
CA PHE A 42 5.75 2.26 -7.84
C PHE A 42 4.88 1.00 -7.92
N GLU A 43 3.57 1.17 -8.07
CA GLU A 43 2.63 0.06 -8.17
C GLU A 43 2.25 -0.30 -9.60
N LEU A 44 2.28 0.68 -10.49
CA LEU A 44 1.90 0.51 -11.89
C LEU A 44 3.07 0.08 -12.76
N GLN A 45 2.76 -0.45 -13.93
CA GLN A 45 3.76 -0.71 -14.97
C GLN A 45 4.34 0.60 -15.49
N ARG A 46 5.62 0.58 -15.92
CA ARG A 46 6.32 1.77 -16.44
C ARG A 46 5.59 2.48 -17.58
N SER A 47 4.87 1.75 -18.43
CA SER A 47 4.08 2.30 -19.54
C SER A 47 2.90 3.17 -19.09
N LYS A 48 2.41 2.99 -17.86
CA LYS A 48 1.31 3.76 -17.26
C LYS A 48 1.80 4.96 -16.45
N VAL A 49 3.11 5.12 -16.28
CA VAL A 49 3.69 6.24 -15.53
C VAL A 49 4.07 7.35 -16.51
N GLY A 50 3.51 8.54 -16.30
CA GLY A 50 3.74 9.69 -17.16
C GLY A 50 5.17 10.23 -17.10
N LYS A 51 5.46 11.21 -17.95
CA LYS A 51 6.75 11.92 -17.96
C LYS A 51 7.08 12.47 -16.56
N GLY A 52 8.31 12.24 -16.12
CA GLY A 52 8.78 12.66 -14.79
C GLY A 52 8.36 11.73 -13.65
N GLY A 53 7.82 10.53 -13.93
CA GLY A 53 7.43 9.60 -12.88
C GLY A 53 6.07 9.92 -12.23
N ILE A 54 5.27 10.77 -12.86
CA ILE A 54 4.03 11.30 -12.28
C ILE A 54 2.81 10.56 -12.84
N VAL A 55 1.97 10.06 -11.95
CA VAL A 55 0.67 9.48 -12.25
C VAL A 55 -0.41 10.53 -11.95
N ARG A 56 -1.00 11.12 -13.00
CA ARG A 56 -2.05 12.15 -12.88
C ARG A 56 -3.47 11.62 -13.06
N ASP A 57 -3.61 10.53 -13.80
CA ASP A 57 -4.90 9.94 -14.12
C ASP A 57 -5.49 9.27 -12.88
N GLN A 58 -6.71 9.69 -12.51
CA GLN A 58 -7.45 9.14 -11.39
C GLN A 58 -7.78 7.66 -11.58
N HIS A 59 -7.99 7.21 -12.83
CA HIS A 59 -8.23 5.80 -13.11
C HIS A 59 -6.99 4.94 -12.77
N LEU A 60 -5.79 5.46 -13.05
CA LEU A 60 -4.54 4.80 -12.68
C LEU A 60 -4.29 4.80 -11.17
N HIS A 61 -4.76 5.83 -10.46
CA HIS A 61 -4.74 5.83 -8.98
C HIS A 61 -5.61 4.70 -8.43
N LEU A 62 -6.82 4.55 -8.96
CA LEU A 62 -7.74 3.48 -8.57
C LEU A 62 -7.15 2.11 -8.91
N GLU A 63 -6.56 1.95 -10.10
CA GLU A 63 -5.89 0.70 -10.49
C GLU A 63 -4.78 0.31 -9.50
N ALA A 64 -3.96 1.27 -9.06
CA ALA A 64 -2.92 1.03 -8.06
C ALA A 64 -3.53 0.61 -6.70
N GLN A 65 -4.62 1.25 -6.27
CA GLN A 65 -5.32 0.88 -5.04
C GLN A 65 -5.93 -0.51 -5.13
N ASP A 66 -6.66 -0.81 -6.21
CA ASP A 66 -7.31 -2.09 -6.47
C ASP A 66 -6.30 -3.24 -6.53
N LYS A 67 -5.14 -3.00 -7.15
CA LYS A 67 -4.02 -3.96 -7.15
C LYS A 67 -3.63 -4.35 -5.71
N ILE A 68 -3.48 -3.38 -4.81
CA ILE A 68 -3.09 -3.63 -3.42
C ILE A 68 -4.22 -4.28 -2.63
N VAL A 69 -5.46 -3.82 -2.78
CA VAL A 69 -6.64 -4.44 -2.15
C VAL A 69 -6.78 -5.91 -2.57
N ALA A 70 -6.67 -6.20 -3.86
CA ALA A 70 -6.74 -7.56 -4.37
C ALA A 70 -5.58 -8.42 -3.86
N PHE A 71 -4.37 -7.86 -3.76
CA PHE A 71 -3.22 -8.57 -3.20
C PHE A 71 -3.42 -8.92 -1.72
N VAL A 72 -3.81 -7.96 -0.89
CA VAL A 72 -4.09 -8.17 0.54
C VAL A 72 -5.20 -9.21 0.73
N THR A 73 -6.24 -9.15 -0.10
CA THR A 73 -7.34 -10.13 -0.08
C THR A 73 -6.84 -11.54 -0.41
N ARG A 74 -5.95 -11.70 -1.41
CA ARG A 74 -5.34 -12.99 -1.74
C ARG A 74 -4.46 -13.55 -0.63
N LEU A 75 -3.86 -12.69 0.20
CA LEU A 75 -3.14 -13.10 1.41
C LEU A 75 -4.09 -13.54 2.55
N GLY A 76 -5.42 -13.46 2.37
CA GLY A 76 -6.38 -13.78 3.42
C GLY A 76 -6.54 -12.68 4.46
N HIS A 77 -6.20 -11.44 4.12
CA HIS A 77 -6.29 -10.28 5.00
C HIS A 77 -7.26 -9.24 4.44
N VAL A 78 -7.49 -8.15 5.17
CA VAL A 78 -8.47 -7.14 4.79
C VAL A 78 -7.86 -5.74 4.77
N VAL A 79 -8.28 -4.94 3.80
CA VAL A 79 -8.08 -3.49 3.79
C VAL A 79 -9.33 -2.86 4.39
N THR A 80 -9.19 -2.11 5.47
CA THR A 80 -10.32 -1.51 6.21
C THR A 80 -10.65 -0.09 5.75
N GLY A 81 -9.74 0.57 5.03
CA GLY A 81 -9.98 1.88 4.45
C GLY A 81 -8.79 2.39 3.66
N ILE A 82 -9.07 3.24 2.67
CA ILE A 82 -8.07 3.95 1.88
C ILE A 82 -8.45 5.43 1.85
N VAL A 83 -7.48 6.30 2.10
CA VAL A 83 -7.66 7.77 2.05
C VAL A 83 -6.50 8.42 1.30
N PRO A 84 -6.74 9.50 0.54
CA PRO A 84 -5.66 10.27 -0.06
C PRO A 84 -4.77 10.88 1.03
N SER A 85 -3.45 10.82 0.83
CA SER A 85 -2.50 11.59 1.64
C SER A 85 -2.75 13.09 1.44
N ALA A 86 -2.73 13.84 2.55
CA ALA A 86 -2.85 15.30 2.53
C ALA A 86 -1.67 15.98 1.83
N ILE A 87 -0.51 15.31 1.80
CA ILE A 87 0.72 15.80 1.17
C ILE A 87 1.00 14.93 -0.06
N LYS A 88 1.32 15.58 -1.18
CA LYS A 88 1.79 14.90 -2.38
C LYS A 88 3.25 14.49 -2.22
N GLY A 89 3.64 13.37 -2.82
CA GLY A 89 5.04 12.94 -2.86
C GLY A 89 5.95 13.97 -3.54
N ALA A 90 7.27 13.81 -3.41
CA ALA A 90 8.27 14.81 -3.84
C ALA A 90 8.10 15.31 -5.29
N ASP A 91 7.65 14.45 -6.20
CA ASP A 91 7.43 14.78 -7.62
C ASP A 91 5.98 15.20 -7.95
N GLY A 92 5.14 15.41 -6.93
CA GLY A 92 3.74 15.80 -7.09
C GLY A 92 2.76 14.64 -7.31
N ASN A 93 3.19 13.40 -7.09
CA ASN A 93 2.30 12.23 -7.11
C ASN A 93 1.28 12.30 -5.96
N GLN A 94 0.01 12.03 -6.26
CA GLN A 94 -0.98 11.76 -5.23
C GLN A 94 -0.74 10.36 -4.68
N GLU A 95 -0.57 10.26 -3.37
CA GLU A 95 -0.35 9.01 -2.65
C GLU A 95 -1.54 8.73 -1.73
N PHE A 96 -1.71 7.48 -1.28
CA PHE A 96 -2.90 7.04 -0.55
C PHE A 96 -2.52 6.18 0.64
N PHE A 97 -3.00 6.53 1.83
CA PHE A 97 -2.87 5.65 2.99
C PHE A 97 -3.89 4.52 2.90
N ALA A 98 -3.44 3.29 3.09
CA ALA A 98 -4.27 2.11 3.22
C ALA A 98 -4.09 1.49 4.61
N CYS A 99 -5.19 1.33 5.33
CA CYS A 99 -5.25 0.64 6.62
C CYS A 99 -5.61 -0.82 6.39
N MET A 100 -4.83 -1.74 6.95
CA MET A 100 -4.97 -3.18 6.72
C MET A 100 -4.88 -3.94 8.03
N ARG A 101 -5.58 -5.08 8.11
CA ARG A 101 -5.63 -5.94 9.29
C ARG A 101 -5.63 -7.40 8.89
N LYS A 102 -5.14 -8.27 9.78
CA LYS A 102 -5.37 -9.72 9.66
C LYS A 102 -6.88 -9.98 9.69
N ARG A 103 -7.37 -10.84 8.79
CA ARG A 103 -8.74 -11.36 8.91
C ARG A 103 -8.73 -12.35 10.07
N LEU A 104 -9.54 -12.09 11.09
CA LEU A 104 -9.79 -13.09 12.12
C LEU A 104 -10.63 -14.20 11.47
N ALA A 105 -10.16 -15.44 11.58
CA ALA A 105 -10.88 -16.63 11.14
C ALA A 105 -12.16 -16.82 11.96
#